data_AF-A0AAD3CSF2-F1
#
_entry.id   AF-A0AAD3CSF2-F1
#
_cell.length_a   1.000
_cell.length_b   1.000
_cell.length_c   1.000
_cell.angle_alpha   90.00
_cell.angle_beta   90.00
_cell.angle_gamma   90.00
#
_symmetry.space_group_name_H-M   'P 1'
#
loop_
_entity.id
_entity.type
_entity.pdbx_description
1 polymer ?
#
loop_
_entity_poly.entity_id
_entity_poly.type
_entity_poly.pdbx_seq_one_letter_code
_entity_poly.pdbx_strand_id
1 'polypeptide(L)'
;MTDRIRLVIFLSLLVSYTSYGWAFAVSTGECSTIIDGTRLKAQVLNGRVYQHENFLSEDEVRLLLKDMDRMRGANQMVASGLSNTNKGKEQNFGENDRTVAPTPWWNDSLKGGKISLEGCSDDDSKLLNDISDKIQSLRSEVASLLDRPTMKDSSFEHECYYSRSAVGASLKRHLDEFHEETKGPRGWVLQSRRSVSWLIYLSDDDIEGGELRSFVQKQFTSTPGEVEVGSNQGNLQVGWLDVEDESFPVYLDSWFKPQNLPPESVEPFCILYTIVDGNQVYITKPWINMMDQSFSSLLKRQKETNDLGLFINENIQAGFKLIEDRSAWDEGQDPEGSTIEDFIPKRGSLVMFDSVSVPHEVLAVKSGVRPALAGWFHEETQQVPEGFY
;
A
#
# COMPACT_ATOMS: atom_id res chain seq x y z
N MET A 1 -6.62 32.37 -8.80
CA MET A 1 -6.19 32.23 -7.39
C MET A 1 -5.24 31.03 -7.29
N THR A 2 -5.42 30.04 -8.18
CA THR A 2 -4.39 29.36 -9.00
C THR A 2 -3.10 30.17 -9.19
N ASP A 3 -3.22 31.42 -9.65
CA ASP A 3 -2.07 32.31 -9.83
C ASP A 3 -1.31 32.65 -8.55
N ARG A 4 -1.87 32.56 -7.33
CA ARG A 4 -1.19 32.92 -6.05
C ARG A 4 -0.48 31.77 -5.38
N ILE A 5 -0.95 30.53 -5.53
CA ILE A 5 -0.15 29.35 -5.17
C ILE A 5 0.94 29.18 -6.20
N ARG A 6 0.65 29.43 -7.49
CA ARG A 6 1.71 29.67 -8.49
C ARG A 6 2.59 30.86 -8.13
N LEU A 7 2.09 32.01 -7.62
CA LEU A 7 2.91 33.21 -7.34
C LEU A 7 3.83 33.06 -6.12
N VAL A 8 3.42 32.33 -5.09
CA VAL A 8 4.27 32.03 -3.92
C VAL A 8 5.27 30.91 -4.25
N ILE A 9 4.96 30.05 -5.23
CA ILE A 9 5.88 29.01 -5.76
C ILE A 9 6.81 29.57 -6.87
N PHE A 10 6.42 30.65 -7.57
CA PHE A 10 7.19 31.26 -8.68
C PHE A 10 8.40 32.11 -8.24
N LEU A 11 8.60 32.35 -6.95
CA LEU A 11 9.75 33.12 -6.46
C LEU A 11 11.02 32.27 -6.24
N SER A 12 11.02 30.99 -6.67
CA SER A 12 12.13 30.06 -6.39
C SER A 12 12.83 29.41 -7.59
N LEU A 13 12.34 29.44 -8.83
CA LEU A 13 13.02 28.71 -9.93
C LEU A 13 12.82 29.35 -11.32
N LEU A 14 13.92 29.77 -11.94
CA LEU A 14 13.99 30.20 -13.34
C LEU A 14 15.23 29.55 -13.99
N VAL A 15 15.11 28.28 -14.40
CA VAL A 15 16.02 27.63 -15.35
C VAL A 15 15.20 26.75 -16.28
N SER A 16 15.14 27.14 -17.55
CA SER A 16 14.46 26.45 -18.64
C SER A 16 15.29 25.29 -19.19
N TYR A 17 14.71 24.08 -19.25
CA TYR A 17 15.26 22.95 -20.00
C TYR A 17 14.44 22.69 -21.28
N THR A 18 15.13 22.47 -22.39
CA THR A 18 14.56 21.98 -23.65
C THR A 18 14.85 20.48 -23.74
N SER A 19 13.83 19.63 -23.75
CA SER A 19 13.99 18.18 -23.94
C SER A 19 13.87 17.82 -25.42
N TYR A 20 14.94 17.27 -25.99
CA TYR A 20 14.93 16.62 -27.30
C TYR A 20 14.38 15.19 -27.17
N GLY A 21 13.22 14.93 -27.79
CA GLY A 21 12.65 13.59 -27.87
C GLY A 21 13.35 12.74 -28.93
N TRP A 22 13.97 11.64 -28.52
CA TRP A 22 14.42 10.56 -29.40
C TRP A 22 13.41 9.41 -29.31
N ALA A 23 12.68 9.15 -30.40
CA ALA A 23 11.80 7.99 -30.50
C ALA A 23 12.60 6.77 -30.96
N PHE A 24 12.85 5.83 -30.05
CA PHE A 24 13.35 4.50 -30.40
C PHE A 24 12.17 3.57 -30.65
N ALA A 25 12.07 3.03 -31.86
CA ALA A 25 11.16 1.94 -32.17
C ALA A 25 11.75 0.63 -31.62
N VAL A 26 11.23 0.15 -30.49
CA VAL A 26 11.59 -1.14 -29.90
C VAL A 26 10.68 -2.21 -30.50
N SER A 27 11.29 -3.29 -30.99
CA SER A 27 10.63 -4.48 -31.53
C SER A 27 9.81 -5.18 -30.43
N THR A 28 8.49 -5.16 -30.57
CA THR A 28 7.54 -5.86 -29.69
C THR A 28 7.45 -7.34 -30.06
N GLY A 29 8.35 -8.16 -29.51
CA GLY A 29 7.99 -9.56 -29.30
C GLY A 29 6.82 -9.57 -28.33
N GLU A 30 5.69 -10.18 -28.70
CA GLU A 30 4.52 -10.33 -27.83
C GLU A 30 4.91 -11.21 -26.64
N CYS A 31 5.47 -10.59 -25.61
CA CYS A 31 5.57 -11.18 -24.29
C CYS A 31 4.12 -11.25 -23.79
N SER A 32 3.57 -12.46 -23.72
CA SER A 32 2.27 -12.69 -23.10
C SER A 32 2.33 -12.14 -21.67
N THR A 33 1.77 -10.96 -21.44
CA THR A 33 1.73 -10.35 -20.11
C THR A 33 0.75 -11.12 -19.23
N ILE A 34 1.08 -11.29 -17.95
CA ILE A 34 0.22 -12.04 -17.02
C ILE A 34 -1.02 -11.20 -16.64
N ILE A 35 -0.91 -9.88 -16.82
CA ILE A 35 -1.91 -8.88 -16.49
C ILE A 35 -1.97 -7.79 -17.56
N ASP A 36 -2.98 -6.92 -17.49
CA ASP A 36 -3.01 -5.65 -18.24
C ASP A 36 -2.14 -4.63 -17.51
N GLY A 37 -0.85 -4.60 -17.87
CA GLY A 37 0.12 -3.70 -17.22
C GLY A 37 -0.20 -2.21 -17.38
N THR A 38 -0.85 -1.81 -18.47
CA THR A 38 -1.24 -0.41 -18.69
C THR A 38 -2.34 -0.01 -17.72
N ARG A 39 -3.37 -0.84 -17.59
CA ARG A 39 -4.47 -0.60 -16.64
C ARG A 39 -3.98 -0.70 -15.19
N LEU A 40 -3.13 -1.67 -14.86
CA LEU A 40 -2.56 -1.77 -13.51
C LEU A 40 -1.81 -0.49 -13.15
N LYS A 41 -0.87 -0.06 -14.00
CA LYS A 41 -0.08 1.15 -13.74
C LYS A 41 -0.98 2.37 -13.58
N ALA A 42 -1.96 2.55 -14.47
CA ALA A 42 -2.90 3.66 -14.40
C ALA A 42 -3.73 3.66 -13.11
N GLN A 43 -4.21 2.51 -12.64
CA GLN A 43 -5.03 2.44 -11.43
C GLN A 43 -4.19 2.61 -10.15
N VAL A 44 -3.10 1.85 -10.02
CA VAL A 44 -2.28 1.84 -8.80
C VAL A 44 -1.60 3.20 -8.56
N LEU A 45 -1.03 3.83 -9.60
CA LEU A 45 -0.40 5.14 -9.46
C LEU A 45 -1.39 6.30 -9.22
N ASN A 46 -2.69 6.04 -9.40
CA ASN A 46 -3.78 6.96 -9.07
C ASN A 46 -4.42 6.67 -7.70
N GLY A 47 -3.81 5.82 -6.87
CA GLY A 47 -4.37 5.46 -5.55
C GLY A 47 -5.69 4.69 -5.66
N ARG A 48 -5.84 3.90 -6.73
CA ARG A 48 -7.01 3.07 -6.98
C ARG A 48 -6.62 1.61 -6.93
N VAL A 49 -7.63 0.78 -6.72
CA VAL A 49 -7.48 -0.68 -6.77
C VAL A 49 -7.55 -1.16 -8.22
N TYR A 50 -6.63 -2.06 -8.58
CA TYR A 50 -6.64 -2.82 -9.82
C TYR A 50 -7.27 -4.19 -9.61
N GLN A 51 -8.20 -4.60 -10.49
CA GLN A 51 -8.77 -5.96 -10.50
C GLN A 51 -8.61 -6.61 -11.88
N HIS A 52 -8.06 -7.82 -11.89
CA HIS A 52 -7.88 -8.67 -13.05
C HIS A 52 -8.71 -9.95 -12.88
N GLU A 53 -9.66 -10.18 -13.78
CA GLU A 53 -10.50 -11.37 -13.73
C GLU A 53 -9.78 -12.61 -14.27
N ASN A 54 -10.20 -13.80 -13.83
CA ASN A 54 -9.67 -15.08 -14.31
C ASN A 54 -8.14 -15.18 -14.21
N PHE A 55 -7.56 -14.58 -13.17
CA PHE A 55 -6.13 -14.67 -12.91
C PHE A 55 -5.73 -16.11 -12.58
N LEU A 56 -6.54 -16.86 -11.84
CA LEU A 56 -6.38 -18.30 -11.69
C LEU A 56 -7.47 -19.05 -12.46
N SER A 57 -7.09 -20.21 -13.00
CA SER A 57 -8.01 -21.20 -13.54
C SER A 57 -8.77 -21.92 -12.42
N GLU A 58 -9.87 -22.59 -12.78
CA GLU A 58 -10.68 -23.33 -11.81
C GLU A 58 -9.91 -24.45 -11.11
N ASP A 59 -8.99 -25.13 -11.80
CA ASP A 59 -8.21 -26.22 -11.21
C ASP A 59 -7.18 -25.69 -10.20
N GLU A 60 -6.56 -24.54 -10.49
CA GLU A 60 -5.69 -23.83 -9.55
C GLU A 60 -6.46 -23.36 -8.30
N VAL A 61 -7.66 -22.79 -8.49
CA VAL A 61 -8.51 -22.37 -7.36
C VAL A 61 -8.91 -23.57 -6.49
N ARG A 62 -9.34 -24.69 -7.11
CA ARG A 62 -9.69 -25.93 -6.38
C ARG A 62 -8.52 -26.48 -5.57
N LEU A 63 -7.32 -26.46 -6.14
CA LEU A 63 -6.11 -26.91 -5.44
C LEU A 63 -5.83 -26.05 -4.20
N LEU A 64 -5.90 -24.72 -4.31
CA LEU A 64 -5.69 -23.82 -3.18
C LEU A 64 -6.76 -23.97 -2.09
N LEU A 65 -8.03 -24.18 -2.48
CA LEU A 65 -9.11 -24.47 -1.53
C LEU A 65 -8.88 -25.80 -0.79
N LYS A 66 -8.45 -26.84 -1.50
CA LYS A 66 -8.07 -28.13 -0.91
C LYS A 66 -6.93 -27.98 0.11
N ASP A 67 -5.91 -27.19 -0.21
CA ASP A 67 -4.80 -26.91 0.72
C ASP A 67 -5.25 -26.08 1.93
N MET A 68 -6.09 -25.06 1.74
CA MET A 68 -6.68 -24.29 2.83
C MET A 68 -7.54 -25.18 3.76
N ASP A 69 -8.32 -26.10 3.21
CA ASP A 69 -9.12 -27.06 3.98
C ASP A 69 -8.24 -28.03 4.77
N ARG A 70 -7.12 -28.48 4.20
CA ARG A 70 -6.11 -29.29 4.89
C ARG A 70 -5.52 -28.52 6.08
N MET A 71 -5.14 -27.26 5.89
CA MET A 71 -4.62 -26.40 6.95
C MET A 71 -5.65 -26.16 8.06
N ARG A 72 -6.92 -25.96 7.70
CA ARG A 72 -8.02 -25.86 8.67
C ARG A 72 -8.20 -27.16 9.45
N GLY A 73 -8.21 -28.31 8.79
CA GLY A 73 -8.29 -29.63 9.43
C GLY A 73 -7.13 -29.92 10.39
N ALA A 74 -5.96 -29.33 10.12
CA ALA A 74 -4.78 -29.38 10.97
C ALA A 74 -4.74 -28.29 12.06
N ASN A 75 -5.79 -27.47 12.22
CA ASN A 75 -5.85 -26.34 13.15
C ASN A 75 -4.74 -25.29 12.96
N GLN A 76 -4.27 -25.08 11.72
CA GLN A 76 -3.24 -24.09 11.40
C GLN A 76 -3.81 -22.71 11.06
N MET A 77 -5.11 -22.63 10.78
CA MET A 77 -5.83 -21.37 10.56
C MET A 77 -6.18 -20.74 11.92
N VAL A 78 -5.63 -19.56 12.20
CA VAL A 78 -5.83 -18.84 13.46
C VAL A 78 -6.67 -17.58 13.25
N ALA A 79 -7.42 -17.16 14.27
CA ALA A 79 -8.15 -15.91 14.21
C ALA A 79 -7.20 -14.73 13.97
N SER A 80 -7.58 -13.83 13.06
CA SER A 80 -6.77 -12.67 12.72
C SER A 80 -6.99 -11.57 13.77
N GLY A 81 -5.91 -11.11 14.40
CA GLY A 81 -5.97 -9.96 15.31
C GLY A 81 -6.58 -8.70 14.71
N LEU A 82 -6.57 -8.59 13.38
CA LEU A 82 -7.13 -7.46 12.63
C LEU A 82 -8.66 -7.50 12.51
N SER A 83 -9.31 -8.66 12.66
CA SER A 83 -10.78 -8.75 12.57
C SER A 83 -11.50 -8.36 13.86
N ASN A 84 -10.78 -8.24 14.98
CA ASN A 84 -11.41 -7.98 16.26
C ASN A 84 -11.85 -6.53 16.38
N THR A 85 -13.15 -6.31 16.56
CA THR A 85 -13.71 -4.97 16.79
C THR A 85 -13.64 -4.53 18.24
N ASN A 86 -13.32 -5.42 19.18
CA ASN A 86 -13.29 -5.14 20.62
C ASN A 86 -11.99 -4.42 21.01
N LYS A 87 -12.12 -3.25 21.66
CA LYS A 87 -10.99 -2.49 22.21
C LYS A 87 -10.59 -3.08 23.57
N GLY A 88 -9.32 -3.45 23.75
CA GLY A 88 -8.77 -3.88 25.05
C GLY A 88 -8.05 -5.24 25.02
N LYS A 89 -7.78 -5.80 26.21
CA LYS A 89 -7.05 -7.08 26.38
C LYS A 89 -7.90 -8.33 26.18
N GLU A 90 -9.22 -8.19 26.13
CA GLU A 90 -10.15 -9.33 25.97
C GLU A 90 -10.57 -9.45 24.50
N GLN A 91 -9.71 -10.07 23.70
CA GLN A 91 -10.03 -10.43 22.33
C GLN A 91 -10.89 -11.71 22.32
N ASN A 92 -12.21 -11.56 22.51
CA ASN A 92 -13.15 -12.67 22.44
C ASN A 92 -13.43 -13.05 20.97
N PHE A 93 -12.50 -13.77 20.35
CA PHE A 93 -12.70 -14.28 18.99
C PHE A 93 -13.79 -15.35 18.98
N GLY A 94 -14.77 -15.20 18.08
CA GLY A 94 -15.83 -16.15 17.82
C GLY A 94 -15.61 -16.97 16.56
N GLU A 95 -16.50 -17.92 16.29
CA GLU A 95 -16.46 -18.79 15.11
C GLU A 95 -16.66 -18.04 13.78
N ASN A 96 -17.18 -16.82 13.86
CA ASN A 96 -17.44 -15.95 12.71
C ASN A 96 -16.27 -15.00 12.40
N ASP A 97 -15.19 -15.03 13.18
CA ASP A 97 -14.03 -14.20 12.91
C ASP A 97 -13.27 -14.64 11.64
N ARG A 98 -12.59 -13.69 11.03
CA ARG A 98 -11.64 -13.97 9.96
C ARG A 98 -10.51 -14.83 10.52
N THR A 99 -10.19 -15.91 9.82
CA THR A 99 -8.99 -16.72 10.11
C THR A 99 -7.96 -16.59 9.01
N VAL A 100 -6.69 -16.72 9.38
CA VAL A 100 -5.54 -16.63 8.49
C VAL A 100 -4.53 -17.74 8.77
N ALA A 101 -3.74 -18.14 7.76
CA ALA A 101 -2.55 -18.96 7.95
C ALA A 101 -1.50 -18.67 6.87
N PRO A 102 -0.22 -18.49 7.22
CA PRO A 102 0.87 -18.40 6.25
C PRO A 102 0.91 -19.65 5.36
N THR A 103 1.10 -19.46 4.06
CA THR A 103 1.21 -20.61 3.16
C THR A 103 2.56 -21.31 3.35
N PRO A 104 2.59 -22.64 3.58
CA PRO A 104 3.83 -23.33 3.95
C PRO A 104 4.84 -23.38 2.80
N TRP A 105 4.37 -23.25 1.56
CA TRP A 105 5.18 -23.35 0.35
C TRP A 105 5.81 -22.04 -0.12
N TRP A 106 5.40 -20.89 0.43
CA TRP A 106 5.81 -19.59 -0.09
C TRP A 106 7.30 -19.28 0.07
N ASN A 107 7.88 -19.66 1.21
CA ASN A 107 9.32 -19.46 1.43
C ASN A 107 10.19 -20.25 0.45
N ASP A 108 9.71 -21.43 0.02
CA ASP A 108 10.41 -22.24 -0.97
C ASP A 108 10.20 -21.67 -2.38
N SER A 109 8.99 -21.17 -2.68
CA SER A 109 8.68 -20.42 -3.92
C SER A 109 9.66 -19.26 -4.13
N LEU A 110 9.87 -18.42 -3.11
CA LEU A 110 10.78 -17.26 -3.19
C LEU A 110 12.22 -17.66 -3.49
N LYS A 111 12.64 -18.85 -3.07
CA LYS A 111 14.00 -19.38 -3.30
C LYS A 111 14.14 -20.13 -4.63
N GLY A 112 13.08 -20.20 -5.43
CA GLY A 112 13.04 -21.01 -6.66
C GLY A 112 13.09 -22.52 -6.39
N GLY A 113 12.72 -22.94 -5.18
CA GLY A 113 12.64 -24.34 -4.80
C GLY A 113 11.43 -25.02 -5.43
N LYS A 114 11.55 -26.31 -5.74
CA LYS A 114 10.38 -27.11 -6.14
C LYS A 114 9.44 -27.25 -4.95
N ILE A 115 8.18 -26.91 -5.18
CA ILE A 115 7.14 -26.97 -4.16
C ILE A 115 6.43 -28.32 -4.26
N SER A 116 6.13 -28.91 -3.12
CA SER A 116 5.23 -30.06 -3.01
C SER A 116 4.38 -29.93 -1.76
N LEU A 117 3.13 -30.35 -1.84
CA LEU A 117 2.25 -30.49 -0.69
C LEU A 117 2.24 -31.95 -0.25
N GLU A 118 2.34 -32.17 1.05
CA GLU A 118 2.26 -33.52 1.61
C GLU A 118 0.92 -34.17 1.23
N GLY A 119 0.98 -35.38 0.66
CA GLY A 119 -0.21 -36.13 0.23
C GLY A 119 -0.88 -35.65 -1.05
N CYS A 120 -0.25 -34.74 -1.81
CA CYS A 120 -0.75 -34.32 -3.12
C CYS A 120 -0.17 -35.19 -4.26
N SER A 121 -0.91 -35.26 -5.38
CA SER A 121 -0.46 -35.96 -6.58
C SER A 121 0.69 -35.18 -7.28
N ASP A 122 1.34 -35.83 -8.25
CA ASP A 122 2.31 -35.15 -9.11
C ASP A 122 1.66 -34.00 -9.91
N ASP A 123 0.41 -34.18 -10.33
CA ASP A 123 -0.37 -33.15 -11.04
C ASP A 123 -0.70 -31.95 -10.14
N ASP A 124 -1.12 -32.20 -8.89
CA ASP A 124 -1.35 -31.15 -7.88
C ASP A 124 -0.05 -30.40 -7.59
N SER A 125 1.06 -31.12 -7.46
CA SER A 125 2.38 -30.51 -7.25
C SER A 125 2.78 -29.63 -8.43
N LYS A 126 2.56 -30.09 -9.67
CA LYS A 126 2.80 -29.30 -10.87
C LYS A 126 1.96 -28.02 -10.87
N LEU A 127 0.64 -28.13 -10.65
CA LEU A 127 -0.26 -26.97 -10.59
C LEU A 127 0.16 -25.96 -9.51
N LEU A 128 0.63 -26.42 -8.35
CA LEU A 128 1.13 -25.51 -7.32
C LEU A 128 2.41 -24.77 -7.74
N ASN A 129 3.32 -25.45 -8.44
CA ASN A 129 4.49 -24.78 -9.01
C ASN A 129 4.07 -23.76 -10.07
N ASP A 130 3.08 -24.08 -10.92
CA ASP A 130 2.54 -23.14 -11.93
C ASP A 130 1.95 -21.87 -11.26
N ILE A 131 1.18 -22.02 -10.16
CA ILE A 131 0.65 -20.90 -9.37
C ILE A 131 1.79 -20.06 -8.78
N SER A 132 2.79 -20.72 -8.18
CA SER A 132 3.97 -20.07 -7.61
C SER A 132 4.70 -19.25 -8.66
N ASP A 133 5.02 -19.84 -9.81
CA ASP A 133 5.73 -19.20 -10.90
C ASP A 133 4.95 -18.00 -11.44
N LYS A 134 3.62 -18.12 -11.49
CA LYS A 134 2.72 -17.02 -11.88
C LYS A 134 2.78 -15.84 -10.91
N ILE A 135 2.76 -16.08 -9.60
CA ILE A 135 2.86 -15.02 -8.58
C ILE A 135 4.26 -14.38 -8.57
N GLN A 136 5.34 -15.17 -8.74
CA GLN A 136 6.71 -14.62 -8.83
C GLN A 136 6.91 -13.78 -10.10
N SER A 137 6.33 -14.21 -11.21
CA SER A 137 6.35 -13.46 -12.46
C SER A 137 5.53 -12.18 -12.33
N LEU A 138 4.35 -12.24 -11.69
CA LEU A 138 3.55 -11.05 -11.35
C LEU A 138 4.37 -10.04 -10.52
N ARG A 139 5.05 -10.49 -9.47
CA ARG A 139 5.94 -9.63 -8.64
C ARG A 139 6.98 -8.91 -9.49
N SER A 140 7.64 -9.65 -10.39
CA SER A 140 8.69 -9.12 -11.26
C SER A 140 8.13 -8.12 -12.29
N GLU A 141 6.96 -8.40 -12.87
CA GLU A 141 6.27 -7.54 -13.82
C GLU A 141 5.81 -6.23 -13.15
N VAL A 142 5.16 -6.32 -11.99
CA VAL A 142 4.67 -5.17 -11.21
C VAL A 142 5.83 -4.29 -10.74
N ALA A 143 6.93 -4.88 -10.28
CA ALA A 143 8.15 -4.14 -9.92
C ALA A 143 8.69 -3.31 -11.08
N SER A 144 8.64 -3.85 -12.29
CA SER A 144 9.05 -3.11 -13.50
C SER A 144 8.03 -2.05 -13.91
N LEU A 145 6.72 -2.33 -13.84
CA LEU A 145 5.66 -1.40 -14.23
C LEU A 145 5.61 -0.14 -13.34
N LEU A 146 5.82 -0.33 -12.03
CA LEU A 146 5.75 0.71 -11.01
C LEU A 146 7.11 1.35 -10.70
N ASP A 147 8.17 0.98 -11.42
CA ASP A 147 9.56 1.45 -11.19
C ASP A 147 10.06 1.23 -9.74
N ARG A 148 9.79 0.03 -9.21
CA ARG A 148 10.16 -0.42 -7.85
C ARG A 148 11.08 -1.64 -7.91
N PRO A 149 12.33 -1.48 -8.39
CA PRO A 149 13.19 -2.61 -8.71
C PRO A 149 13.58 -3.47 -7.49
N THR A 150 13.66 -2.89 -6.29
CA THR A 150 14.01 -3.61 -5.05
C THR A 150 12.94 -4.63 -4.66
N MET A 151 11.70 -4.47 -5.15
CA MET A 151 10.63 -5.46 -4.93
C MET A 151 10.93 -6.83 -5.56
N LYS A 152 11.92 -6.91 -6.45
CA LYS A 152 12.41 -8.17 -7.04
C LYS A 152 13.33 -8.96 -6.09
N ASP A 153 13.84 -8.35 -5.03
CA ASP A 153 14.72 -9.03 -4.08
C ASP A 153 13.95 -10.11 -3.29
N SER A 154 14.28 -11.37 -3.51
CA SER A 154 13.64 -12.51 -2.83
C SER A 154 14.09 -12.69 -1.38
N SER A 155 15.09 -11.93 -0.91
CA SER A 155 15.55 -11.96 0.48
C SER A 155 14.67 -11.15 1.42
N PHE A 156 13.81 -10.28 0.89
CA PHE A 156 12.82 -9.54 1.67
C PHE A 156 11.68 -10.42 2.16
N GLU A 157 10.97 -9.92 3.17
CA GLU A 157 9.90 -10.62 3.87
C GLU A 157 8.58 -10.62 3.07
N HIS A 158 8.61 -10.92 1.77
CA HIS A 158 7.38 -11.03 0.97
C HIS A 158 6.41 -11.99 1.64
N GLU A 159 5.15 -11.60 1.73
CA GLU A 159 4.14 -12.32 2.50
C GLU A 159 3.17 -13.05 1.56
N CYS A 160 2.73 -14.25 1.96
CA CYS A 160 1.67 -15.00 1.28
C CYS A 160 0.96 -15.91 2.28
N TYR A 161 -0.35 -15.71 2.42
CA TYR A 161 -1.16 -16.39 3.43
C TYR A 161 -2.58 -16.63 2.92
N TYR A 162 -3.19 -17.70 3.42
CA TYR A 162 -4.62 -17.94 3.26
C TYR A 162 -5.40 -17.07 4.23
N SER A 163 -6.52 -16.53 3.75
CA SER A 163 -7.49 -15.79 4.55
C SER A 163 -8.88 -16.37 4.31
N ARG A 164 -9.65 -16.60 5.37
CA ARG A 164 -11.02 -17.09 5.30
C ARG A 164 -11.94 -16.25 6.18
N SER A 165 -12.93 -15.64 5.56
CA SER A 165 -13.96 -14.85 6.25
C SER A 165 -15.29 -15.59 6.22
N ALA A 166 -15.87 -15.86 7.40
CA ALA A 166 -17.20 -16.46 7.55
C ALA A 166 -18.31 -15.39 7.52
N VAL A 167 -19.58 -15.79 7.53
CA VAL A 167 -20.71 -14.87 7.64
C VAL A 167 -20.57 -13.98 8.88
N GLY A 168 -20.75 -12.68 8.71
CA GLY A 168 -20.56 -11.65 9.73
C GLY A 168 -19.13 -11.15 9.86
N ALA A 169 -18.13 -11.86 9.30
CA ALA A 169 -16.75 -11.37 9.29
C ALA A 169 -16.62 -10.11 8.44
N SER A 170 -15.91 -9.12 8.97
CA SER A 170 -15.52 -7.90 8.29
C SER A 170 -14.09 -7.52 8.70
N LEU A 171 -13.48 -6.60 7.97
CA LEU A 171 -12.21 -5.99 8.35
C LEU A 171 -12.40 -4.48 8.34
N LYS A 172 -12.12 -3.81 9.46
CA LYS A 172 -12.28 -2.36 9.57
C LYS A 172 -11.37 -1.61 8.60
N ARG A 173 -11.70 -0.35 8.35
CA ARG A 173 -10.86 0.57 7.57
C ARG A 173 -9.43 0.65 8.13
N HIS A 174 -8.46 0.45 7.24
CA HIS A 174 -7.03 0.51 7.54
C HIS A 174 -6.21 0.84 6.28
N LEU A 175 -4.91 1.03 6.50
CA LEU A 175 -3.86 0.91 5.47
C LEU A 175 -3.03 -0.33 5.77
N ASP A 176 -2.45 -0.91 4.72
CA ASP A 176 -1.59 -2.08 4.86
C ASP A 176 -0.15 -1.73 5.20
N GLU A 177 0.27 -0.52 4.86
CA GLU A 177 1.58 0.02 5.20
C GLU A 177 1.53 1.49 5.64
N PHE A 178 2.48 1.84 6.50
CA PHE A 178 2.68 3.19 7.02
C PHE A 178 4.12 3.64 6.84
N HIS A 179 4.32 4.95 6.85
CA HIS A 179 5.65 5.53 6.93
C HIS A 179 6.39 5.00 8.18
N GLU A 180 7.69 4.72 8.05
CA GLU A 180 8.52 4.15 9.11
C GLU A 180 8.48 5.00 10.38
N GLU A 181 8.62 6.31 10.20
CA GLU A 181 8.50 7.30 11.27
C GLU A 181 7.20 7.23 12.07
N THR A 182 6.06 6.87 11.45
CA THR A 182 4.79 6.80 12.17
C THR A 182 4.64 5.52 13.00
N LYS A 183 5.52 4.54 12.79
CA LYS A 183 5.60 3.28 13.57
C LYS A 183 6.50 3.40 14.80
N GLY A 184 7.12 4.56 15.02
CA GLY A 184 8.09 4.79 16.09
C GLY A 184 9.37 3.98 15.90
N PRO A 185 10.11 3.63 16.98
CA PRO A 185 11.42 2.99 16.88
C PRO A 185 11.45 1.67 16.10
N ARG A 186 10.30 0.98 15.97
CA ARG A 186 10.20 -0.29 15.23
C ARG A 186 10.13 -0.11 13.72
N GLY A 187 9.72 1.07 13.23
CA GLY A 187 9.56 1.33 11.81
C GLY A 187 10.86 1.23 11.02
N TRP A 188 11.98 1.55 11.68
CA TRP A 188 13.31 1.60 11.08
C TRP A 188 14.14 0.32 11.29
N VAL A 189 13.58 -0.70 11.96
CA VAL A 189 14.30 -1.96 12.27
C VAL A 189 14.31 -2.92 11.08
N LEU A 190 13.24 -2.89 10.28
CA LEU A 190 13.06 -3.84 9.18
C LEU A 190 13.74 -3.35 7.91
N GLN A 191 14.44 -4.26 7.25
CA GLN A 191 15.15 -4.00 5.99
C GLN A 191 14.20 -3.76 4.82
N SER A 192 12.95 -4.21 4.94
CA SER A 192 11.93 -4.11 3.91
C SER A 192 10.59 -3.68 4.49
N ARG A 193 9.73 -3.17 3.62
CA ARG A 193 8.37 -2.71 3.92
C ARG A 193 7.41 -3.17 2.82
N ARG A 194 6.11 -3.19 3.12
CA ARG A 194 5.07 -3.59 2.17
C ARG A 194 4.89 -2.52 1.10
N SER A 195 5.18 -2.86 -0.14
CA SER A 195 5.05 -1.95 -1.29
C SER A 195 3.67 -2.08 -1.94
N VAL A 196 3.30 -3.31 -2.30
CA VAL A 196 2.06 -3.61 -3.03
C VAL A 196 1.32 -4.73 -2.32
N SER A 197 0.05 -4.49 -2.05
CA SER A 197 -0.88 -5.47 -1.50
C SER A 197 -1.56 -6.21 -2.64
N TRP A 198 -1.69 -7.53 -2.51
CA TRP A 198 -2.36 -8.36 -3.51
C TRP A 198 -3.24 -9.42 -2.87
N LEU A 199 -4.37 -9.71 -3.53
CA LEU A 199 -5.34 -10.71 -3.09
C LEU A 199 -5.86 -11.46 -4.31
N ILE A 200 -5.97 -12.78 -4.21
CA ILE A 200 -6.63 -13.64 -5.19
C ILE A 200 -7.83 -14.27 -4.51
N TYR A 201 -9.02 -13.97 -5.01
CA TYR A 201 -10.25 -14.50 -4.46
C TYR A 201 -10.45 -15.95 -4.88
N LEU A 202 -10.68 -16.82 -3.90
CA LEU A 202 -10.96 -18.25 -4.10
C LEU A 202 -12.45 -18.55 -3.87
N SER A 203 -13.24 -17.49 -3.75
CA SER A 203 -14.64 -17.49 -3.37
C SER A 203 -15.53 -18.20 -4.39
N ASP A 204 -16.68 -18.69 -3.96
CA ASP A 204 -17.72 -19.18 -4.86
C ASP A 204 -18.55 -18.00 -5.40
N ASP A 205 -19.29 -18.22 -6.48
CA ASP A 205 -20.05 -17.17 -7.17
C ASP A 205 -21.30 -16.70 -6.40
N ASP A 206 -21.68 -17.39 -5.33
CA ASP A 206 -22.92 -17.15 -4.55
C ASP A 206 -22.71 -16.35 -3.26
N ILE A 207 -21.51 -15.78 -3.06
CA ILE A 207 -21.24 -14.91 -1.90
C ILE A 207 -21.97 -13.58 -2.05
N GLU A 208 -22.70 -13.20 -1.00
CA GLU A 208 -23.19 -11.85 -0.81
C GLU A 208 -22.38 -11.12 0.26
N GLY A 209 -22.04 -9.86 0.03
CA GLY A 209 -21.18 -9.08 0.93
C GLY A 209 -19.69 -9.41 0.76
N GLY A 210 -18.86 -9.00 1.73
CA GLY A 210 -17.43 -9.26 1.67
C GLY A 210 -16.68 -8.47 0.59
N GLU A 211 -17.28 -7.43 0.03
CA GLU A 211 -16.61 -6.55 -0.93
C GLU A 211 -15.38 -5.91 -0.28
N LEU A 212 -14.30 -5.78 -1.05
CA LEU A 212 -13.21 -4.89 -0.69
C LEU A 212 -13.66 -3.47 -1.04
N ARG A 213 -13.85 -2.63 -0.03
CA ARG A 213 -14.18 -1.22 -0.20
C ARG A 213 -12.92 -0.38 -0.08
N SER A 214 -12.59 0.37 -1.13
CA SER A 214 -11.49 1.35 -1.10
C SER A 214 -12.01 2.77 -1.11
N PHE A 215 -11.23 3.69 -0.54
CA PHE A 215 -11.54 5.11 -0.42
C PHE A 215 -10.53 5.92 -1.25
N VAL A 216 -10.88 6.17 -2.50
CA VAL A 216 -10.01 6.82 -3.51
C VAL A 216 -10.10 8.33 -3.38
N GLN A 217 -8.98 9.06 -3.45
CA GLN A 217 -9.01 10.52 -3.43
C GLN A 217 -9.71 11.09 -4.68
N LYS A 218 -10.82 11.81 -4.48
CA LYS A 218 -11.72 12.22 -5.58
C LYS A 218 -11.07 13.19 -6.58
N GLN A 219 -10.28 14.12 -6.06
CA GLN A 219 -9.69 15.23 -6.82
C GLN A 219 -8.26 14.93 -7.28
N PHE A 220 -7.79 13.69 -7.13
CA PHE A 220 -6.51 13.27 -7.64
C PHE A 220 -6.67 12.53 -8.97
N THR A 221 -6.09 13.09 -10.01
CA THR A 221 -5.86 12.40 -11.28
C THR A 221 -4.44 12.73 -11.72
N SER A 222 -3.59 11.72 -11.81
CA SER A 222 -2.25 11.86 -12.38
C SER A 222 -2.21 11.39 -13.82
N THR A 223 -1.53 12.18 -14.65
CA THR A 223 -0.99 11.66 -15.90
C THR A 223 0.20 10.76 -15.53
N PRO A 224 0.36 9.58 -16.16
CA PRO A 224 1.52 8.74 -15.92
C PRO A 224 2.84 9.53 -16.07
N GLY A 225 3.68 9.51 -15.04
CA GLY A 225 4.99 10.19 -15.02
C GLY A 225 5.00 11.62 -14.46
N GLU A 226 3.87 12.17 -13.99
CA GLU A 226 3.84 13.51 -13.37
C GLU A 226 3.95 13.45 -11.84
N VAL A 227 2.99 12.81 -11.18
CA VAL A 227 2.91 12.69 -9.73
C VAL A 227 2.30 11.33 -9.39
N GLU A 228 2.92 10.55 -8.51
CA GLU A 228 2.53 9.18 -8.20
C GLU A 228 2.25 9.01 -6.72
N VAL A 229 1.17 8.32 -6.36
CA VAL A 229 0.86 8.05 -4.94
C VAL A 229 1.80 6.99 -4.32
N GLY A 230 1.74 6.86 -3.01
CA GLY A 230 2.38 5.77 -2.26
C GLY A 230 3.83 6.09 -1.89
N SER A 231 4.70 6.33 -2.86
CA SER A 231 6.13 6.59 -2.62
C SER A 231 6.72 7.59 -3.60
N ASN A 232 7.60 8.47 -3.12
CA ASN A 232 8.42 9.36 -3.96
C ASN A 232 9.86 9.37 -3.44
N GLN A 233 10.80 8.92 -4.28
CA GLN A 233 12.24 8.84 -3.92
C GLN A 233 12.48 8.09 -2.59
N GLY A 234 11.69 7.04 -2.34
CA GLY A 234 11.77 6.23 -1.11
C GLY A 234 10.97 6.79 0.07
N ASN A 235 10.50 8.04 0.01
CA ASN A 235 9.67 8.68 1.03
C ASN A 235 8.21 8.28 0.84
N LEU A 236 7.55 7.83 1.91
CA LEU A 236 6.17 7.37 1.82
C LEU A 236 5.17 8.51 1.93
N GLN A 237 4.04 8.35 1.25
CA GLN A 237 2.91 9.26 1.36
C GLN A 237 2.32 9.19 2.78
N VAL A 238 2.08 10.35 3.39
CA VAL A 238 1.47 10.49 4.72
C VAL A 238 0.15 11.28 4.69
N GLY A 239 -0.19 11.86 3.56
CA GLY A 239 -1.39 12.67 3.46
C GLY A 239 -1.70 13.18 2.06
N TRP A 240 -2.66 14.10 2.04
CA TRP A 240 -3.11 14.88 0.91
C TRP A 240 -3.04 16.35 1.25
N LEU A 241 -2.76 17.18 0.26
CA LEU A 241 -2.86 18.63 0.34
C LEU A 241 -3.92 19.07 -0.67
N ASP A 242 -5.07 19.51 -0.16
CA ASP A 242 -6.13 20.05 -0.99
C ASP A 242 -5.89 21.54 -1.22
N VAL A 243 -5.82 21.92 -2.48
CA VAL A 243 -5.60 23.28 -2.93
C VAL A 243 -6.63 23.58 -4.01
N GLU A 244 -7.57 24.47 -3.67
CA GLU A 244 -8.68 24.80 -4.56
C GLU A 244 -9.48 23.55 -4.95
N ASP A 245 -9.44 23.13 -6.22
CA ASP A 245 -10.17 21.97 -6.74
C ASP A 245 -9.26 20.75 -7.01
N GLU A 246 -8.00 20.80 -6.58
CA GLU A 246 -6.98 19.76 -6.80
C GLU A 246 -6.46 19.19 -5.48
N SER A 247 -6.15 17.90 -5.46
CA SER A 247 -5.49 17.21 -4.34
C SER A 247 -4.09 16.78 -4.75
N PHE A 248 -3.11 17.01 -3.88
CA PHE A 248 -1.73 16.58 -4.11
C PHE A 248 -1.28 15.58 -3.04
N PRO A 249 -0.61 14.47 -3.39
CA PRO A 249 -0.03 13.58 -2.39
C PRO A 249 1.06 14.32 -1.60
N VAL A 250 1.09 14.10 -0.30
CA VAL A 250 2.10 14.65 0.60
C VAL A 250 2.96 13.54 1.13
N TYR A 251 4.27 13.71 1.00
CA TYR A 251 5.29 12.76 1.44
C TYR A 251 6.04 13.32 2.64
N LEU A 252 6.59 12.42 3.44
CA LEU A 252 7.43 12.74 4.58
C LEU A 252 8.88 12.33 4.26
N ASP A 253 9.80 13.30 4.27
CA ASP A 253 11.23 13.02 4.27
C ASP A 253 11.73 13.08 5.72
N SER A 254 12.09 11.93 6.27
CA SER A 254 12.58 11.77 7.65
C SER A 254 14.05 12.14 7.85
N TRP A 255 14.78 12.45 6.76
CA TRP A 255 16.23 12.67 6.77
C TRP A 255 16.62 13.97 6.09
N PHE A 256 15.72 14.95 6.10
CA PHE A 256 15.95 16.25 5.52
C PHE A 256 17.18 16.93 6.14
N LYS A 257 18.03 17.52 5.30
CA LYS A 257 19.23 18.26 5.72
C LYS A 257 19.08 19.74 5.38
N PRO A 258 18.73 20.61 6.35
CA PRO A 258 18.65 22.05 6.12
C PRO A 258 20.00 22.63 5.67
N GLN A 259 20.01 23.38 4.56
CA GLN A 259 21.23 23.94 3.96
C GLN A 259 21.99 24.93 4.86
N ASN A 260 21.29 25.54 5.84
CA ASN A 260 21.85 26.56 6.72
C ASN A 260 22.46 26.01 8.01
N LEU A 261 22.47 24.68 8.19
CA LEU A 261 23.09 24.08 9.36
C LEU A 261 24.58 23.85 9.14
N PRO A 262 25.40 23.92 10.21
CA PRO A 262 26.79 23.51 10.14
C PRO A 262 26.90 22.08 9.58
N PRO A 263 27.93 21.76 8.76
CA PRO A 263 28.15 20.41 8.24
C PRO A 263 28.23 19.32 9.32
N GLU A 264 28.60 19.72 10.54
CA GLU A 264 28.73 18.88 11.73
C GLU A 264 27.38 18.55 12.39
N SER A 265 26.27 19.15 11.95
CA SER A 265 24.95 18.90 12.54
C SER A 265 24.44 17.54 12.10
N VAL A 266 24.31 16.63 13.08
CA VAL A 266 23.81 15.27 12.92
C VAL A 266 22.33 15.12 13.33
N GLU A 267 21.59 16.22 13.46
CA GLU A 267 20.19 16.15 13.86
C GLU A 267 19.30 15.73 12.68
N PRO A 268 18.48 14.68 12.82
CA PRO A 268 17.57 14.27 11.76
C PRO A 268 16.39 15.22 11.74
N PHE A 269 16.24 15.99 10.66
CA PHE A 269 15.05 16.79 10.45
C PHE A 269 14.07 16.03 9.58
N CYS A 270 12.81 16.12 9.95
CA CYS A 270 11.71 15.73 9.10
C CYS A 270 11.20 16.95 8.32
N ILE A 271 10.67 16.73 7.12
CA ILE A 271 9.95 17.75 6.35
C ILE A 271 8.80 17.12 5.56
N LEU A 272 7.68 17.84 5.45
CA LEU A 272 6.61 17.47 4.51
C LEU A 272 6.81 18.22 3.20
N TYR A 273 6.58 17.51 2.11
CA TYR A 273 6.58 18.08 0.79
C TYR A 273 5.53 17.45 -0.12
N THR A 274 5.26 18.12 -1.22
CA THR A 274 4.48 17.60 -2.33
C THR A 274 5.22 17.84 -3.64
N ILE A 275 4.71 17.30 -4.75
CA ILE A 275 5.26 17.50 -6.09
C ILE A 275 4.29 18.37 -6.89
N VAL A 276 4.78 19.50 -7.40
CA VAL A 276 4.04 20.43 -8.27
C VAL A 276 4.83 20.64 -9.54
N ASP A 277 4.24 20.36 -10.69
CA ASP A 277 4.89 20.47 -12.01
C ASP A 277 6.24 19.72 -12.06
N GLY A 278 6.31 18.54 -11.43
CA GLY A 278 7.52 17.72 -11.31
C GLY A 278 8.58 18.22 -10.31
N ASN A 279 8.31 19.32 -9.60
CA ASN A 279 9.23 19.90 -8.62
C ASN A 279 8.78 19.62 -7.19
N GLN A 280 9.75 19.31 -6.33
CA GLN A 280 9.52 19.17 -4.90
C GLN A 280 9.24 20.54 -4.26
N VAL A 281 8.10 20.65 -3.57
CA VAL A 281 7.66 21.85 -2.86
C VAL A 281 7.46 21.50 -1.39
N TYR A 282 8.30 22.07 -0.52
CA TYR A 282 8.17 21.90 0.92
C TYR A 282 6.96 22.67 1.45
N ILE A 283 6.16 22.01 2.27
CA ILE A 283 4.90 22.57 2.80
C ILE A 283 4.97 22.84 4.30
N THR A 284 6.05 22.40 4.96
CA THR A 284 6.37 22.68 6.35
C THR A 284 7.78 23.23 6.48
N LYS A 285 8.07 23.87 7.62
CA LYS A 285 9.44 24.07 8.10
C LYS A 285 10.02 22.72 8.52
N PRO A 286 11.35 22.54 8.45
CA PRO A 286 12.01 21.38 9.03
C PRO A 286 11.71 21.31 10.53
N TRP A 287 11.47 20.11 11.06
CA TRP A 287 11.35 19.89 12.50
C TRP A 287 12.23 18.72 12.93
N ILE A 288 12.75 18.76 14.16
CA ILE A 288 13.58 17.67 14.68
C ILE A 288 12.71 16.44 14.83
N ASN A 289 13.20 15.31 14.32
CA ASN A 289 12.57 14.03 14.55
C ASN A 289 12.63 13.68 16.06
N MET A 290 11.50 13.80 16.74
CA MET A 290 11.34 13.40 18.13
C MET A 290 10.83 11.96 18.15
N MET A 291 11.75 10.99 18.21
CA MET A 291 11.43 9.55 18.22
C MET A 291 10.46 9.11 19.33
N ASP A 292 10.16 9.97 20.31
CA ASP A 292 9.24 9.71 21.42
C ASP A 292 7.79 10.19 21.17
N GLN A 293 7.51 10.91 20.07
CA GLN A 293 6.16 11.38 19.73
C GLN A 293 5.72 10.86 18.36
N SER A 294 4.51 10.29 18.28
CA SER A 294 3.95 9.91 16.97
C SER A 294 3.68 11.16 16.12
N PHE A 295 3.96 11.08 14.82
CA PHE A 295 3.63 12.13 13.86
C PHE A 295 2.16 12.58 13.92
N SER A 296 1.24 11.64 14.11
CA SER A 296 -0.19 11.93 14.32
C SER A 296 -0.45 12.78 15.57
N SER A 297 0.30 12.54 16.65
CA SER A 297 0.21 13.33 17.88
C SER A 297 0.77 14.74 17.69
N LEU A 298 1.86 14.88 16.92
CA LEU A 298 2.43 16.17 16.56
C LEU A 298 1.41 17.03 15.80
N LEU A 299 0.78 16.46 14.77
CA LEU A 299 -0.23 17.16 13.98
C LEU A 299 -1.50 17.48 14.76
N LYS A 300 -1.96 16.55 15.61
CA LYS A 300 -3.10 16.80 16.50
C LYS A 300 -2.83 17.96 17.45
N ARG A 301 -1.65 17.95 18.09
CA ARG A 301 -1.22 19.04 18.98
C ARG A 301 -1.20 20.38 18.25
N GLN A 302 -0.72 20.42 17.01
CA GLN A 302 -0.71 21.66 16.23
C GLN A 302 -2.10 22.18 15.89
N LYS A 303 -3.04 21.29 15.53
CA LYS A 303 -4.46 21.66 15.36
C LYS A 303 -5.04 22.24 16.65
N GLU A 304 -4.72 21.65 17.80
CA GLU A 304 -5.23 22.10 19.10
C GLU A 304 -4.61 23.42 19.58
N THR A 305 -3.31 23.64 19.33
CA THR A 305 -2.62 24.87 19.78
C THR A 305 -2.78 26.03 18.81
N ASN A 306 -3.36 25.80 17.63
CA ASN A 306 -3.43 26.75 16.52
C ASN A 306 -2.06 27.38 16.21
N ASP A 307 -1.00 26.61 16.44
CA ASP A 307 0.38 27.06 16.26
C ASP A 307 0.74 26.84 14.78
N LEU A 308 0.87 27.94 14.04
CA LEU A 308 1.36 27.98 12.67
C LEU A 308 2.84 27.59 12.54
N GLY A 309 3.47 27.17 13.63
CA GLY A 309 4.90 26.89 13.70
C GLY A 309 5.41 25.97 12.60
N LEU A 310 4.65 24.91 12.27
CA LEU A 310 5.11 23.88 11.33
C LEU A 310 4.83 24.21 9.86
N PHE A 311 3.58 24.47 9.50
CA PHE A 311 3.23 24.74 8.11
C PHE A 311 3.75 26.11 7.67
N ILE A 312 4.17 26.22 6.41
CA ILE A 312 4.73 27.49 5.92
C ILE A 312 3.65 28.59 5.79
N ASN A 313 2.36 28.24 5.74
CA ASN A 313 1.23 29.17 5.82
C ASN A 313 -0.09 28.49 6.24
N GLU A 314 -1.09 29.31 6.61
CA GLU A 314 -2.43 28.89 7.06
C GLU A 314 -3.22 28.10 6.01
N ASN A 315 -3.12 28.46 4.73
CA ASN A 315 -3.88 27.79 3.66
C ASN A 315 -3.42 26.34 3.48
N ILE A 316 -2.10 26.12 3.52
CA ILE A 316 -1.53 24.76 3.46
C ILE A 316 -1.95 23.95 4.67
N GLN A 317 -1.90 24.54 5.87
CA GLN A 317 -2.35 23.85 7.08
C GLN A 317 -3.83 23.45 6.98
N ALA A 318 -4.68 24.33 6.45
CA ALA A 318 -6.10 24.07 6.29
C ALA A 318 -6.40 23.00 5.23
N GLY A 319 -5.59 22.94 4.16
CA GLY A 319 -5.72 21.96 3.09
C GLY A 319 -5.08 20.59 3.38
N PHE A 320 -4.16 20.52 4.35
CA PHE A 320 -3.48 19.27 4.67
C PHE A 320 -4.37 18.29 5.43
N LYS A 321 -4.41 17.04 4.93
CA LYS A 321 -5.21 15.93 5.45
C LYS A 321 -4.32 14.71 5.59
N LEU A 322 -4.38 14.06 6.75
CA LEU A 322 -3.69 12.78 6.92
C LEU A 322 -4.37 11.71 6.08
N ILE A 323 -3.57 10.82 5.49
CA ILE A 323 -4.10 9.66 4.77
C ILE A 323 -4.73 8.66 5.75
N GLU A 324 -4.17 8.57 6.96
CA GLU A 324 -4.70 7.79 8.06
C GLU A 324 -5.19 8.70 9.19
N ASP A 325 -6.51 8.70 9.41
CA ASP A 325 -7.13 9.25 10.62
C ASP A 325 -7.88 8.15 11.36
N ARG A 326 -7.15 7.37 12.17
CA ARG A 326 -7.74 6.26 12.94
C ARG A 326 -8.88 6.70 13.85
N SER A 327 -8.83 7.92 14.38
CA SER A 327 -9.87 8.42 15.27
C SER A 327 -11.16 8.59 14.49
N ALA A 328 -11.10 9.26 13.33
CA ALA A 328 -12.24 9.44 12.45
C ALA A 328 -12.77 8.09 11.92
N TRP A 329 -11.86 7.16 11.58
CA TRP A 329 -12.24 5.85 11.06
C TRP A 329 -12.94 4.97 12.10
N ASP A 330 -12.47 5.00 13.35
CA ASP A 330 -13.11 4.30 14.47
C ASP A 330 -14.53 4.83 14.74
N GLU A 331 -14.80 6.08 14.38
CA GLU A 331 -16.12 6.72 14.44
C GLU A 331 -16.97 6.44 13.19
N GLY A 332 -16.43 5.70 12.21
CA GLY A 332 -17.11 5.36 10.96
C GLY A 332 -17.05 6.46 9.89
N GLN A 333 -16.29 7.53 10.10
CA GLN A 333 -16.16 8.61 9.12
C GLN A 333 -15.25 8.17 7.98
N ASP A 334 -15.65 8.41 6.73
CA ASP A 334 -14.82 8.15 5.55
C ASP A 334 -13.60 9.08 5.50
N PRO A 335 -12.48 8.68 4.87
CA PRO A 335 -11.38 9.59 4.60
C PRO A 335 -11.87 10.84 3.86
N GLU A 336 -11.50 12.01 4.38
CA GLU A 336 -12.00 13.28 3.85
C GLU A 336 -11.55 13.49 2.40
N GLY A 337 -12.48 13.86 1.51
CA GLY A 337 -12.19 14.04 0.08
C GLY A 337 -12.18 12.76 -0.74
N SER A 338 -12.50 11.61 -0.14
CA SER A 338 -12.54 10.33 -0.84
C SER A 338 -13.87 10.03 -1.53
N THR A 339 -13.82 9.12 -2.50
CA THR A 339 -14.96 8.40 -3.09
C THR A 339 -14.82 6.91 -2.84
N ILE A 340 -15.96 6.25 -2.63
CA ILE A 340 -16.03 4.81 -2.39
C ILE A 340 -15.98 4.04 -3.70
N GLU A 341 -15.15 3.01 -3.75
CA GLU A 341 -15.17 1.97 -4.78
C GLU A 341 -15.24 0.59 -4.13
N ASP A 342 -16.22 -0.21 -4.55
CA ASP A 342 -16.44 -1.57 -4.03
C ASP A 342 -16.02 -2.61 -5.07
N PHE A 343 -15.22 -3.59 -4.64
CA PHE A 343 -14.69 -4.67 -5.48
C PHE A 343 -15.24 -6.01 -5.01
N ILE A 344 -15.98 -6.66 -5.89
CA ILE A 344 -16.64 -7.94 -5.64
C ILE A 344 -15.58 -9.05 -5.56
N PRO A 345 -15.65 -9.97 -4.57
CA PRO A 345 -14.69 -11.06 -4.40
C PRO A 345 -14.89 -12.18 -5.43
N LYS A 346 -14.75 -11.87 -6.72
CA LYS A 346 -14.99 -12.80 -7.83
C LYS A 346 -13.97 -13.94 -7.85
N ARG A 347 -14.44 -15.17 -7.97
CA ARG A 347 -13.60 -16.38 -8.05
C ARG A 347 -12.45 -16.23 -9.06
N GLY A 348 -11.27 -16.66 -8.66
CA GLY A 348 -10.06 -16.64 -9.48
C GLY A 348 -9.57 -15.23 -9.86
N SER A 349 -10.20 -14.15 -9.40
CA SER A 349 -9.75 -12.80 -9.71
C SER A 349 -8.64 -12.32 -8.79
N LEU A 350 -7.68 -11.60 -9.37
CA LEU A 350 -6.60 -10.90 -8.67
C LEU A 350 -7.02 -9.45 -8.41
N VAL A 351 -6.73 -8.97 -7.22
CA VAL A 351 -6.84 -7.57 -6.80
C VAL A 351 -5.46 -7.09 -6.35
N MET A 352 -5.09 -5.87 -6.73
CA MET A 352 -3.83 -5.24 -6.33
C MET A 352 -4.02 -3.76 -6.04
N PHE A 353 -3.28 -3.24 -5.07
CA PHE A 353 -3.20 -1.82 -4.78
C PHE A 353 -1.91 -1.49 -4.04
N ASP A 354 -1.52 -0.21 -4.06
CA ASP A 354 -0.38 0.28 -3.32
C ASP A 354 -0.69 0.29 -1.81
N SER A 355 0.18 -0.32 -1.00
CA SER A 355 -0.10 -0.60 0.42
C SER A 355 -0.19 0.66 1.29
N VAL A 356 0.38 1.77 0.82
CA VAL A 356 0.48 3.03 1.56
C VAL A 356 -0.65 3.99 1.20
N SER A 357 -1.09 3.98 -0.05
CA SER A 357 -1.96 5.05 -0.59
C SER A 357 -3.45 4.72 -0.64
N VAL A 358 -3.85 3.48 -0.37
CA VAL A 358 -5.25 3.05 -0.53
C VAL A 358 -5.86 2.63 0.81
N PRO A 359 -6.52 3.56 1.53
CA PRO A 359 -7.36 3.21 2.65
C PRO A 359 -8.47 2.27 2.18
N HIS A 360 -8.68 1.18 2.91
CA HIS A 360 -9.65 0.17 2.52
C HIS A 360 -10.20 -0.61 3.70
N GLU A 361 -11.34 -1.25 3.49
CA GLU A 361 -12.01 -2.14 4.45
C GLU A 361 -12.61 -3.34 3.72
N VAL A 362 -12.95 -4.39 4.47
CA VAL A 362 -13.72 -5.53 3.93
C VAL A 362 -15.10 -5.51 4.57
N LEU A 363 -16.12 -5.34 3.74
CA LEU A 363 -17.50 -5.32 4.19
C LEU A 363 -17.91 -6.66 4.80
N ALA A 364 -18.95 -6.66 5.64
CA ALA A 364 -19.42 -7.88 6.26
C ALA A 364 -19.89 -8.90 5.21
N VAL A 365 -19.44 -10.16 5.36
CA VAL A 365 -19.97 -11.28 4.57
C VAL A 365 -21.41 -11.56 5.02
N LYS A 366 -22.36 -11.51 4.10
CA LYS A 366 -23.79 -11.72 4.38
C LYS A 366 -24.21 -13.17 4.16
N SER A 367 -23.66 -13.82 3.16
CA SER A 367 -23.87 -15.25 2.86
C SER A 367 -22.58 -15.90 2.36
N GLY A 368 -22.49 -17.22 2.48
CA GLY A 368 -21.34 -18.00 2.01
C GLY A 368 -20.09 -17.83 2.86
N VAL A 369 -18.93 -18.10 2.26
CA VAL A 369 -17.61 -18.00 2.88
C VAL A 369 -16.69 -17.36 1.87
N ARG A 370 -15.90 -16.37 2.30
CA ARG A 370 -14.96 -15.63 1.44
C ARG A 370 -13.51 -16.08 1.69
N PRO A 371 -13.04 -17.14 1.03
CA PRO A 371 -11.63 -17.51 1.00
C PRO A 371 -10.85 -16.64 0.00
N ALA A 372 -9.60 -16.36 0.37
CA ALA A 372 -8.63 -15.68 -0.48
C ALA A 372 -7.21 -16.21 -0.20
N LEU A 373 -6.37 -16.15 -1.22
CA LEU A 373 -4.92 -16.13 -1.07
C LEU A 373 -4.49 -14.66 -1.09
N ALA A 374 -3.77 -14.18 -0.09
CA ALA A 374 -3.39 -12.78 0.01
C ALA A 374 -1.93 -12.63 0.40
N GLY A 375 -1.36 -11.47 0.11
CA GLY A 375 0.03 -11.23 0.43
C GLY A 375 0.44 -9.79 0.18
N TRP A 376 1.70 -9.54 0.48
CA TRP A 376 2.36 -8.27 0.25
C TRP A 376 3.67 -8.51 -0.47
N PHE A 377 3.91 -7.76 -1.53
CA PHE A 377 5.24 -7.64 -2.10
C PHE A 377 5.99 -6.54 -1.35
N HIS A 378 7.18 -6.89 -0.89
CA HIS A 378 8.02 -6.01 -0.09
C HIS A 378 9.04 -5.28 -0.96
N GLU A 379 9.35 -4.04 -0.62
CA GLU A 379 10.46 -3.29 -1.19
C GLU A 379 11.42 -2.85 -0.07
N GLU A 380 12.60 -2.38 -0.45
CA GLU A 380 13.60 -1.87 0.49
C GLU A 380 13.03 -0.68 1.29
N THR A 381 13.26 -0.69 2.60
CA THR A 381 13.01 0.46 3.47
C THR A 381 14.02 1.57 3.17
N GLN A 382 13.65 2.83 3.37
CA GLN A 382 14.62 3.92 3.25
C GLN A 382 15.83 3.70 4.18
N GLN A 383 17.04 3.72 3.62
CA GLN A 383 18.25 3.55 4.41
C GLN A 383 18.46 4.74 5.34
N VAL A 384 18.86 4.45 6.58
CA VAL A 384 19.33 5.47 7.52
C VAL A 384 20.64 6.04 6.95
N PRO A 385 20.75 7.36 6.70
CA PRO A 385 21.97 7.91 6.12
C PRO A 385 23.19 7.67 7.02
N GLU A 386 24.35 7.38 6.43
CA GLU A 386 25.58 6.98 7.15
C GLU A 386 25.98 7.94 8.29
N GLY A 387 25.70 9.25 8.12
CA GLY A 387 26.01 10.29 9.11
C GLY A 387 25.16 10.27 10.39
N PHE A 388 24.20 9.36 10.52
CA PHE A 388 23.35 9.20 11.71
C PHE A 388 23.72 7.99 12.59
N TYR A 389 24.72 7.18 12.18
CA TYR A 389 25.21 6.04 12.96
C TYR A 389 26.25 6.40 14.03
#